data_AF-A0A3B9IJM4-F1
#
_entry.id   AF-A0A3B9IJM4-F1
#
_cell.length_a   1.000
_cell.length_b   1.000
_cell.length_c   1.000
_cell.angle_alpha   90.00
_cell.angle_beta   90.00
_cell.angle_gamma   90.00
#
_symmetry.space_group_name_H-M   'P 1'
#
loop_
_entity.id
_entity.type
_entity.pdbx_description
1 polymer ?
#
loop_
_entity_poly.entity_id
_entity_poly.type
_entity_poly.pdbx_seq_one_letter_code
_entity_poly.pdbx_strand_id
1 'polypeptide(L)'
;AEAIAALGPVLAKVGSPVEARLHVERVARKFGIHDVEAVRRQLRAGVRSARRRRRGEPEPEAPRKLQRAGKKVDFDGLELRLLGLLLDCPDLFGTAEAKNFGELLTSPDLRAIFLGTSRLVEERGGVEAPALLEEVQGNPALPWLEGRLARPEQEDSRGALELLRKGLRQLGQRSRQARLRALSQQIQQARQRGDDAAADEMMKKYVALFRGARDEKGSRGDDGDESSRFEDHGA
;
A
#
# COMPACT_ATOMS: atom_id res chain seq x y z
N ALA A 1 11.49 -24.49 -7.11
CA ALA A 1 11.35 -25.38 -5.94
C ALA A 1 11.73 -24.69 -4.63
N GLU A 2 12.83 -23.92 -4.61
CA GLU A 2 13.34 -23.25 -3.40
C GLU A 2 12.41 -22.14 -2.87
N ALA A 3 11.80 -21.36 -3.75
CA ALA A 3 10.81 -20.33 -3.40
C ALA A 3 9.57 -20.90 -2.68
N ILE A 4 9.09 -22.07 -3.10
CA ILE A 4 7.97 -22.77 -2.45
C ILE A 4 8.43 -23.33 -1.10
N ALA A 5 9.63 -23.91 -1.02
CA ALA A 5 10.17 -24.39 0.24
C ALA A 5 10.32 -23.26 1.28
N ALA A 6 10.73 -22.05 0.88
CA ALA A 6 10.86 -20.89 1.77
C ALA A 6 9.54 -20.48 2.46
N LEU A 7 8.39 -20.77 1.84
CA LEU A 7 7.07 -20.49 2.42
C LEU A 7 6.65 -21.51 3.48
N GLY A 8 7.32 -22.68 3.54
CA GLY A 8 6.97 -23.75 4.47
C GLY A 8 6.98 -23.32 5.94
N PRO A 9 8.07 -22.73 6.46
CA PRO A 9 8.13 -22.22 7.84
C PRO A 9 7.13 -21.10 8.15
N VAL A 10 6.68 -20.35 7.14
CA VAL A 10 5.68 -19.29 7.28
C VAL A 10 4.28 -19.90 7.42
N LEU A 11 3.94 -20.84 6.53
CA LEU A 11 2.67 -21.58 6.60
C LEU A 11 2.56 -22.46 7.85
N ALA A 12 3.68 -22.95 8.39
CA ALA A 12 3.70 -23.73 9.63
C ALA A 12 3.29 -22.93 10.89
N LYS A 13 3.24 -21.59 10.81
CA LYS A 13 2.75 -20.72 11.89
C LYS A 13 1.23 -20.49 11.83
N VAL A 14 0.56 -20.94 10.76
CA VAL A 14 -0.89 -20.84 10.61
C VAL A 14 -1.55 -21.84 11.56
N GLY A 15 -2.34 -21.33 12.51
CA GLY A 15 -2.95 -22.13 13.58
C GLY A 15 -4.11 -23.04 13.11
N SER A 16 -4.64 -22.84 11.90
CA SER A 16 -5.79 -23.58 11.36
C SER A 16 -5.40 -24.53 10.22
N PRO A 17 -5.71 -25.84 10.32
CA PRO A 17 -5.44 -26.83 9.27
C PRO A 17 -6.17 -26.59 7.95
N VAL A 18 -7.35 -25.95 8.01
CA VAL A 18 -8.16 -25.63 6.83
C VAL A 18 -7.57 -24.44 6.07
N GLU A 19 -7.10 -23.43 6.79
CA GLU A 19 -6.42 -22.27 6.20
C GLU A 19 -5.08 -22.64 5.58
N ALA A 20 -4.33 -23.53 6.23
CA ALA A 20 -3.10 -24.08 5.67
C ALA A 20 -3.33 -24.80 4.33
N ARG A 21 -4.48 -25.49 4.17
CA ARG A 21 -4.87 -26.13 2.89
C ARG A 21 -5.15 -25.12 1.79
N LEU A 22 -5.94 -24.09 2.08
CA LEU A 22 -6.24 -23.02 1.14
C LEU A 22 -4.98 -22.25 0.72
N HIS A 23 -4.04 -22.05 1.64
CA HIS A 23 -2.76 -21.42 1.33
C HIS A 23 -1.87 -22.29 0.42
N VAL A 24 -1.86 -23.61 0.62
CA VAL A 24 -1.15 -24.53 -0.28
C VAL A 24 -1.73 -24.45 -1.70
N GLU A 25 -3.05 -24.42 -1.84
CA GLU A 25 -3.73 -24.31 -3.13
C GLU A 25 -3.48 -22.94 -3.80
N ARG A 26 -3.44 -21.86 -3.01
CA ARG A 26 -3.12 -20.52 -3.49
C ARG A 26 -1.66 -20.40 -3.95
N VAL A 27 -0.72 -21.05 -3.24
CA VAL A 27 0.67 -21.19 -3.67
C VAL A 27 0.77 -22.02 -4.95
N ALA A 28 0.06 -23.15 -5.03
CA ALA A 28 0.04 -23.98 -6.24
C ALA A 28 -0.42 -23.18 -7.46
N ARG A 29 -1.51 -22.41 -7.33
CA ARG A 29 -2.03 -21.53 -8.38
C ARG A 29 -1.05 -20.41 -8.76
N LYS A 30 -0.44 -19.74 -7.78
CA LYS A 30 0.51 -18.63 -8.00
C LYS A 30 1.80 -19.08 -8.72
N PHE A 31 2.25 -20.31 -8.49
CA PHE A 31 3.44 -20.87 -9.15
C PHE A 31 3.11 -21.70 -10.40
N GLY A 32 1.85 -21.73 -10.84
CA GLY A 32 1.42 -22.51 -12.02
C GLY A 32 1.60 -24.03 -11.86
N ILE A 33 1.59 -24.55 -10.63
CA ILE A 33 1.80 -25.96 -10.33
C ILE A 33 0.45 -26.65 -10.15
N HIS A 34 0.16 -27.62 -11.02
CA HIS A 34 -1.08 -28.40 -10.97
C HIS A 34 -1.07 -29.51 -9.90
N ASP A 35 0.09 -29.99 -9.47
CA ASP A 35 0.23 -30.99 -8.40
C ASP A 35 0.35 -30.33 -7.01
N VAL A 36 -0.78 -30.24 -6.31
CA VAL A 36 -0.90 -29.70 -4.95
C VAL A 36 -0.08 -30.53 -3.94
N GLU A 37 0.09 -31.83 -4.16
CA GLU A 37 0.91 -32.69 -3.29
C GLU A 37 2.41 -32.44 -3.49
N ALA A 38 2.86 -32.05 -4.69
CA ALA A 38 4.22 -31.59 -4.91
C ALA A 38 4.54 -30.31 -4.13
N VAL A 39 3.60 -29.37 -4.08
CA VAL A 39 3.70 -28.12 -3.32
C VAL A 39 3.79 -28.43 -1.81
N ARG A 40 2.96 -29.33 -1.30
CA ARG A 40 3.05 -29.81 0.10
C ARG A 40 4.40 -30.42 0.44
N ARG A 41 4.94 -31.27 -0.45
CA ARG A 41 6.25 -31.91 -0.25
C ARG A 41 7.36 -30.86 -0.20
N GLN A 42 7.33 -29.86 -1.07
CA GLN A 42 8.30 -28.76 -1.10
C GLN A 42 8.19 -27.86 0.14
N LEU A 43 6.98 -27.52 0.57
CA LEU A 43 6.75 -26.77 1.82
C LEU A 43 7.27 -27.54 3.05
N ARG A 44 6.99 -28.84 3.15
CA ARG A 44 7.52 -29.70 4.22
C ARG A 44 9.05 -29.83 4.17
N ALA A 45 9.65 -29.81 2.97
CA ALA A 45 11.10 -29.79 2.82
C ALA A 45 11.69 -28.49 3.41
N GLY A 46 11.08 -27.34 3.12
CA GLY A 46 11.49 -26.06 3.69
C GLY A 46 11.36 -25.96 5.21
N VAL A 47 10.30 -26.51 5.80
CA VAL A 47 10.15 -26.63 7.26
C VAL A 47 11.26 -27.50 7.86
N ARG A 48 11.58 -28.64 7.23
CA ARG A 48 12.64 -29.54 7.70
C ARG A 48 14.03 -28.91 7.57
N SER A 49 14.28 -28.18 6.49
CA SER A 49 15.54 -27.44 6.29
C SER A 49 15.69 -26.31 7.32
N ALA A 50 14.63 -25.57 7.62
CA ALA A 50 14.64 -24.55 8.68
C ALA A 50 14.87 -25.15 10.08
N ARG A 51 14.31 -26.34 10.36
CA ARG A 51 14.56 -27.07 11.61
C ARG A 51 15.97 -27.63 11.69
N ARG A 52 16.55 -28.14 10.59
CA ARG A 52 17.93 -28.63 10.55
C ARG A 52 18.95 -27.50 10.74
N ARG A 53 18.71 -26.32 10.14
CA ARG A 53 19.54 -25.13 10.38
C ARG A 53 19.53 -24.70 11.86
N ARG A 54 18.38 -24.79 12.53
CA ARG A 54 18.25 -24.48 13.97
C ARG A 54 18.84 -25.54 14.92
N ARG A 55 19.13 -26.76 14.45
CA ARG A 55 19.59 -27.87 15.29
C ARG A 55 21.11 -28.02 15.32
N GLY A 56 21.85 -27.18 14.59
CA GLY A 56 23.32 -27.16 14.54
C GLY A 56 23.97 -26.07 15.39
N GLU A 57 23.18 -25.17 15.98
CA GLU A 57 23.66 -24.14 16.91
C GLU A 57 23.28 -24.55 18.35
N PRO A 58 24.18 -24.40 19.34
CA PRO A 58 23.84 -24.67 20.73
C PRO A 58 22.71 -23.75 21.16
N GLU A 59 21.67 -24.36 21.73
CA GLU A 59 20.41 -23.75 22.13
C GLU A 59 20.66 -22.59 23.11
N PRO A 60 20.42 -21.32 22.73
CA PRO A 60 20.27 -20.28 23.74
C PRO A 60 18.89 -20.46 24.38
N GLU A 61 18.84 -20.29 25.70
CA GLU A 61 17.64 -20.29 26.52
C GLU A 61 16.45 -19.66 25.77
N ALA A 62 15.29 -20.33 25.88
CA ALA A 62 14.02 -19.92 25.30
C ALA A 62 13.90 -18.38 25.23
N PRO A 63 13.73 -17.79 24.03
CA PRO A 63 13.72 -16.35 23.94
C PRO A 63 12.49 -15.87 24.70
N ARG A 64 12.75 -15.25 25.86
CA ARG A 64 11.89 -14.22 26.45
C ARG A 64 11.33 -13.44 25.27
N LYS A 65 10.01 -13.36 25.17
CA LYS A 65 9.32 -12.57 24.17
C LYS A 65 9.97 -11.19 24.16
N LEU A 66 10.92 -10.97 23.25
CA LEU A 66 11.43 -9.67 22.92
C LEU A 66 10.23 -9.00 22.26
N GLN A 67 9.44 -8.33 23.09
CA GLN A 67 8.62 -7.24 22.64
C GLN A 67 9.61 -6.31 21.95
N ARG A 68 9.74 -6.45 20.63
CA ARG A 68 10.27 -5.39 19.78
C ARG A 68 9.28 -4.25 19.96
N ALA A 69 9.46 -3.48 21.02
CA ALA A 69 8.84 -2.19 21.23
C ALA A 69 9.47 -1.21 20.22
N GLY A 70 9.30 -1.52 18.94
CA GLY A 70 9.38 -0.50 17.91
C GLY A 70 8.28 0.49 18.25
N LYS A 71 8.66 1.76 18.40
CA LYS A 71 7.74 2.90 18.47
C LYS A 71 6.61 2.60 17.47
N LYS A 72 5.35 2.47 17.93
CA LYS A 72 4.21 2.30 17.02
C LYS A 72 4.18 3.55 16.15
N VAL A 73 4.81 3.47 14.97
CA VAL A 73 4.71 4.52 13.97
C VAL A 73 3.28 4.44 13.50
N ASP A 74 2.50 5.47 13.83
CA ASP A 74 1.11 5.56 13.42
C ASP A 74 1.10 6.00 11.96
N PHE A 75 0.89 5.04 11.07
CA PHE A 75 0.82 5.28 9.64
C PHE A 75 -0.59 5.70 9.26
N ASP A 76 -0.73 6.60 8.28
CA ASP A 76 -2.06 6.97 7.79
C ASP A 76 -2.77 5.73 7.21
N GLY A 77 -3.93 5.41 7.78
CA GLY A 77 -4.68 4.22 7.38
C GLY A 77 -5.12 4.21 5.91
N LEU A 78 -5.23 5.38 5.27
CA LEU A 78 -5.49 5.48 3.83
C LEU A 78 -4.24 5.16 3.02
N GLU A 79 -3.05 5.64 3.43
CA GLU A 79 -1.78 5.28 2.78
C GLU A 79 -1.53 3.77 2.86
N LEU A 80 -1.70 3.17 4.05
CA LEU A 80 -1.57 1.72 4.24
C LEU A 80 -2.57 0.95 3.36
N ARG A 81 -3.82 1.39 3.31
CA ARG A 81 -4.86 0.72 2.52
C ARG A 81 -4.53 0.74 1.02
N LEU A 82 -4.09 1.88 0.50
CA LEU A 82 -3.75 2.02 -0.92
C LEU A 82 -2.47 1.26 -1.27
N LEU A 83 -1.47 1.28 -0.40
CA LEU A 83 -0.27 0.46 -0.58
C LEU A 83 -0.61 -1.04 -0.54
N GLY A 84 -1.47 -1.47 0.38
CA GLY A 84 -1.97 -2.85 0.45
C GLY A 84 -2.74 -3.26 -0.79
N LEU A 85 -3.53 -2.35 -1.38
CA LEU A 85 -4.24 -2.58 -2.64
C LEU A 85 -3.27 -2.79 -3.81
N LEU A 86 -2.21 -2.00 -3.90
CA LEU A 86 -1.17 -2.15 -4.92
C LEU A 86 -0.38 -3.46 -4.74
N LEU A 87 -0.09 -3.85 -3.50
CA LEU A 87 0.59 -5.12 -3.19
C LEU A 87 -0.26 -6.33 -3.56
N ASP A 88 -1.58 -6.25 -3.40
CA ASP A 88 -2.52 -7.30 -3.76
C ASP A 88 -2.75 -7.38 -5.28
N CYS A 89 -2.69 -6.23 -5.98
CA CYS A 89 -2.86 -6.13 -7.43
C CYS A 89 -1.62 -5.50 -8.09
N PRO A 90 -0.52 -6.26 -8.30
CA PRO A 90 0.75 -5.74 -8.81
C PRO A 90 0.66 -5.07 -10.19
N ASP A 91 -0.29 -5.48 -11.03
CA ASP A 91 -0.53 -4.89 -12.36
C ASP A 91 -0.80 -3.39 -12.29
N LEU A 92 -1.31 -2.90 -11.15
CA LEU A 92 -1.59 -1.48 -10.95
C LEU A 92 -0.33 -0.63 -10.88
N PHE A 93 0.85 -1.18 -10.56
CA PHE A 93 2.10 -0.40 -10.51
C PHE A 93 2.47 0.22 -11.86
N GLY A 94 2.02 -0.37 -12.97
CA GLY A 94 2.24 0.19 -14.32
C GLY A 94 1.36 1.40 -14.65
N THR A 95 0.38 1.74 -13.82
CA THR A 95 -0.61 2.79 -14.10
C THR A 95 -0.13 4.19 -13.67
N ALA A 96 -0.70 5.23 -14.27
CA ALA A 96 -0.43 6.62 -13.88
C ALA A 96 -0.88 6.89 -12.43
N GLU A 97 -1.91 6.19 -11.98
CA GLU A 97 -2.45 6.24 -10.62
C GLU A 97 -1.44 5.77 -9.57
N ALA A 98 -0.70 4.68 -9.84
CA ALA A 98 0.35 4.23 -8.93
C ALA A 98 1.51 5.23 -8.83
N LYS A 99 1.90 5.87 -9.95
CA LYS A 99 2.92 6.94 -9.93
C LYS A 99 2.48 8.11 -9.06
N ASN A 100 1.24 8.57 -9.25
CA ASN A 100 0.63 9.63 -8.43
C ASN A 100 0.57 9.24 -6.94
N PHE A 101 0.28 7.99 -6.62
CA PHE A 101 0.33 7.49 -5.24
C PHE A 101 1.72 7.70 -4.62
N GLY A 102 2.78 7.29 -5.31
CA GLY A 102 4.15 7.43 -4.84
C GLY A 102 4.56 8.87 -4.55
N GLU A 103 4.07 9.83 -5.35
CA GLU A 103 4.32 11.26 -5.13
C GLU A 103 3.60 11.79 -3.89
N LEU A 104 2.38 11.31 -3.65
CA LEU A 104 1.52 11.79 -2.58
C LEU A 104 1.80 11.16 -1.21
N LEU A 105 2.55 10.06 -1.13
CA LEU A 105 2.94 9.41 0.13
C LEU A 105 3.68 10.37 1.05
N THR A 106 3.17 10.57 2.26
CA THR A 106 3.79 11.43 3.27
C THR A 106 4.80 10.68 4.13
N SER A 107 4.58 9.38 4.36
CA SER A 107 5.50 8.55 5.13
C SER A 107 6.72 8.12 4.28
N PRO A 108 7.96 8.38 4.74
CA PRO A 108 9.16 7.91 4.05
C PRO A 108 9.27 6.38 4.10
N ASP A 109 8.80 5.75 5.18
CA ASP A 109 8.82 4.30 5.35
C ASP A 109 7.87 3.61 4.37
N LEU A 110 6.65 4.12 4.20
CA LEU A 110 5.72 3.57 3.20
C LEU A 110 6.19 3.85 1.77
N ARG A 111 6.83 5.00 1.55
CA ARG A 111 7.46 5.33 0.26
C ARG A 111 8.58 4.35 -0.08
N ALA A 112 9.42 3.96 0.89
CA ALA A 112 10.46 2.96 0.66
C ALA A 112 9.86 1.60 0.23
N ILE A 113 8.77 1.16 0.86
CA ILE A 113 8.06 -0.07 0.46
C ILE A 113 7.49 0.08 -0.95
N PHE A 114 6.83 1.19 -1.25
CA PHE A 114 6.29 1.46 -2.58
C PHE A 114 7.37 1.39 -3.66
N LEU A 115 8.52 2.06 -3.45
CA LEU A 115 9.61 2.11 -4.41
C LEU A 115 10.24 0.73 -4.63
N GLY A 116 10.53 -0.02 -3.56
CA GLY A 116 11.06 -1.38 -3.69
C GLY A 116 10.09 -2.30 -4.41
N THR A 117 8.80 -2.18 -4.10
CA THR A 117 7.77 -2.97 -4.79
C THR A 117 7.66 -2.60 -6.28
N SER A 118 7.64 -1.31 -6.61
CA SER A 118 7.57 -0.83 -8.00
C SER A 118 8.75 -1.35 -8.82
N ARG A 119 9.95 -1.30 -8.25
CA ARG A 119 11.17 -1.81 -8.88
C ARG A 119 11.09 -3.31 -9.12
N LEU A 120 10.65 -4.09 -8.14
CA LEU A 120 10.50 -5.54 -8.30
C LEU A 120 9.45 -5.92 -9.34
N VAL A 121 8.36 -5.16 -9.43
CA VAL A 121 7.34 -5.35 -10.46
C VAL A 121 7.88 -5.02 -11.85
N GLU A 122 8.66 -3.94 -11.99
CA GLU A 122 9.32 -3.58 -13.25
C GLU A 122 10.38 -4.61 -13.69
N GLU A 123 11.21 -5.09 -12.75
CA GLU A 123 12.31 -6.01 -13.05
C GLU A 123 11.84 -7.46 -13.27
N ARG A 124 10.80 -7.91 -12.56
CA ARG A 124 10.42 -9.33 -12.48
C ARG A 124 8.97 -9.62 -12.85
N GLY A 125 8.18 -8.59 -13.14
CA GLY A 125 6.76 -8.73 -13.52
C GLY A 125 5.84 -9.08 -12.34
N GLY A 126 6.29 -8.95 -11.09
CA GLY A 126 5.45 -9.23 -9.93
C GLY A 126 6.09 -9.00 -8.57
N VAL A 127 5.29 -9.10 -7.51
CA VAL A 127 5.74 -8.93 -6.14
C VAL A 127 6.29 -10.23 -5.58
N GLU A 128 7.63 -10.30 -5.50
CA GLU A 128 8.35 -11.36 -4.81
C GLU A 128 8.52 -11.00 -3.32
N ALA A 129 7.68 -11.60 -2.46
CA ALA A 129 7.66 -11.33 -1.03
C ALA A 129 9.04 -11.46 -0.34
N PRO A 130 9.88 -12.48 -0.63
CA PRO A 130 11.21 -12.56 0.00
C PRO A 130 12.14 -11.42 -0.40
N ALA A 131 12.19 -11.09 -1.69
CA ALA A 131 13.03 -10.01 -2.21
C ALA A 131 12.60 -8.65 -1.65
N LEU A 132 11.29 -8.40 -1.59
CA LEU A 132 10.75 -7.16 -1.02
C LEU A 132 11.08 -7.03 0.47
N LEU A 133 10.92 -8.10 1.25
CA LEU A 133 11.22 -8.08 2.69
C LEU A 133 12.71 -7.89 2.97
N GLU A 134 13.59 -8.39 2.09
CA GLU A 134 15.03 -8.12 2.17
C GLU A 134 15.36 -6.66 1.83
N GLU A 135 14.73 -6.08 0.81
CA GLU A 135 14.96 -4.69 0.39
C GLU A 135 14.52 -3.67 1.45
N VAL A 136 13.45 -3.96 2.19
CA VAL A 136 12.93 -3.07 3.23
C VAL A 136 13.34 -3.47 4.65
N GLN A 137 14.46 -4.20 4.82
CA GLN A 137 14.96 -4.54 6.15
C GLN A 137 15.21 -3.29 7.00
N GLY A 138 14.70 -3.31 8.24
CA GLY A 138 14.78 -2.18 9.16
C GLY A 138 13.63 -1.17 9.04
N ASN A 139 12.73 -1.34 8.06
CA ASN A 139 11.55 -0.50 7.92
C ASN A 139 10.57 -0.72 9.10
N PRO A 140 10.10 0.34 9.79
CA PRO A 140 9.15 0.21 10.89
C PRO A 140 7.79 -0.40 10.49
N ALA A 141 7.39 -0.30 9.22
CA ALA A 141 6.17 -0.89 8.68
C ALA A 141 6.32 -2.38 8.30
N LEU A 142 7.49 -2.99 8.52
CA LEU A 142 7.76 -4.38 8.16
C LEU A 142 6.79 -5.39 8.78
N PRO A 143 6.38 -5.29 10.08
CA PRO A 143 5.37 -6.19 10.63
C PRO A 143 4.00 -6.08 9.95
N TRP A 144 3.62 -4.88 9.49
CA TRP A 144 2.41 -4.68 8.72
C TRP A 144 2.53 -5.32 7.32
N LEU A 145 3.66 -5.11 6.65
CA LEU A 145 3.94 -5.67 5.32
C LEU A 145 3.93 -7.20 5.34
N GLU A 146 4.59 -7.81 6.32
CA GLU A 146 4.56 -9.27 6.52
C GLU A 146 3.13 -9.79 6.68
N GLY A 147 2.31 -9.11 7.49
CA GLY A 147 0.91 -9.44 7.68
C GLY A 147 0.09 -9.31 6.39
N ARG A 148 0.32 -8.25 5.62
CA ARG A 148 -0.37 -8.00 4.36
C ARG A 148 -0.02 -9.05 3.29
N LEU A 149 1.26 -9.37 3.13
CA LEU A 149 1.72 -10.38 2.19
C LEU A 149 1.22 -11.79 2.54
N ALA A 150 1.05 -12.08 3.82
CA ALA A 150 0.48 -13.35 4.29
C ALA A 150 -1.04 -13.43 4.04
N ARG A 151 -1.76 -12.30 4.15
CA ARG A 151 -3.21 -12.23 3.97
C ARG A 151 -3.58 -11.08 3.01
N PRO A 152 -3.57 -11.32 1.69
CA PRO A 152 -4.14 -10.39 0.72
C PRO A 152 -5.63 -10.18 1.02
N GLU A 153 -6.11 -8.95 0.88
CA GLU A 153 -7.53 -8.61 1.08
C GLU A 153 -8.27 -8.46 -0.25
N GLN A 154 -7.56 -8.24 -1.34
CA GLN A 154 -8.12 -8.18 -2.69
C GLN A 154 -7.58 -9.34 -3.53
N GLU A 155 -8.47 -10.11 -4.14
CA GLU A 155 -8.11 -11.26 -4.99
C GLU A 155 -8.24 -10.94 -6.49
N ASP A 156 -8.98 -9.89 -6.87
CA ASP A 156 -9.25 -9.53 -8.27
C ASP A 156 -8.95 -8.05 -8.53
N SER A 157 -8.37 -7.77 -9.71
CA SER A 157 -8.08 -6.45 -10.26
C SER A 157 -9.36 -5.67 -10.59
N ARG A 158 -10.51 -6.36 -10.74
CA ARG A 158 -11.82 -5.73 -11.03
C ARG A 158 -12.26 -4.82 -9.88
N GLY A 159 -12.21 -3.51 -10.15
CA GLY A 159 -12.59 -2.46 -9.19
C GLY A 159 -11.43 -1.92 -8.35
N ALA A 160 -10.28 -2.58 -8.36
CA ALA A 160 -9.09 -2.12 -7.64
C ALA A 160 -8.58 -0.77 -8.16
N LEU A 161 -8.59 -0.56 -9.48
CA LEU A 161 -8.22 0.73 -10.08
C LEU A 161 -9.16 1.87 -9.64
N GLU A 162 -10.46 1.62 -9.57
CA GLU A 162 -11.44 2.62 -9.12
C GLU A 162 -11.30 2.95 -7.63
N LEU A 163 -11.01 1.94 -6.80
CA LEU A 163 -10.67 2.14 -5.39
C LEU A 163 -9.39 2.98 -5.24
N LEU A 164 -8.38 2.71 -6.05
CA LEU A 164 -7.14 3.47 -6.09
C LEU A 164 -7.42 4.94 -6.48
N ARG A 165 -8.16 5.19 -7.56
CA ARG A 165 -8.57 6.54 -8.00
C ARG A 165 -9.35 7.29 -6.92
N LYS A 166 -10.31 6.62 -6.26
CA LYS A 166 -11.09 7.21 -5.16
C LYS A 166 -10.19 7.58 -3.98
N GLY A 167 -9.27 6.69 -3.61
CA GLY A 167 -8.30 6.94 -2.55
C GLY A 167 -7.34 8.08 -2.88
N LEU A 168 -6.82 8.14 -4.10
CA LEU A 168 -5.92 9.20 -4.55
C LEU A 168 -6.58 10.58 -4.50
N ARG A 169 -7.85 10.70 -4.87
CA ARG A 169 -8.60 11.96 -4.72
C ARG A 169 -8.65 12.41 -3.26
N GLN A 170 -8.93 11.48 -2.33
CA GLN A 170 -8.96 11.77 -0.90
C GLN A 170 -7.57 12.17 -0.38
N LEU A 171 -6.53 11.48 -0.82
CA LEU A 171 -5.16 11.71 -0.39
C LEU A 171 -4.61 13.04 -0.93
N GLY A 172 -4.88 13.36 -2.19
CA GLY A 172 -4.60 14.67 -2.78
C GLY A 172 -5.36 15.82 -2.11
N GLN A 173 -6.62 15.60 -1.69
CA GLN A 173 -7.36 16.57 -0.89
C GLN A 173 -6.70 16.81 0.49
N ARG A 174 -6.28 15.74 1.18
CA ARG A 174 -5.58 15.84 2.47
C ARG A 174 -4.23 16.56 2.32
N SER A 175 -3.44 16.19 1.32
CA SER A 175 -2.14 16.82 1.03
C SER A 175 -2.29 18.32 0.78
N ARG A 176 -3.28 18.73 -0.02
CA ARG A 176 -3.56 20.16 -0.25
C ARG A 176 -4.02 20.90 1.00
N GLN A 177 -4.89 20.30 1.81
CA GLN A 177 -5.30 20.90 3.08
C GLN A 177 -4.10 21.07 4.03
N ALA A 178 -3.20 20.10 4.11
CA ALA A 178 -1.99 20.20 4.90
C ALA A 178 -1.08 21.34 4.40
N ARG A 179 -0.89 21.46 3.07
CA ARG A 179 -0.12 22.55 2.46
C ARG A 179 -0.74 23.91 2.72
N LEU A 180 -2.07 24.05 2.62
CA LEU A 180 -2.77 25.30 2.94
C LEU A 180 -2.59 25.69 4.40
N ARG A 181 -2.67 24.74 5.33
CA ARG A 181 -2.41 25.00 6.76
C ARG A 181 -0.97 25.43 7.01
N ALA A 182 0.01 24.75 6.40
CA ALA A 182 1.41 25.11 6.50
C ALA A 182 1.70 26.52 5.95
N LEU A 183 1.16 26.84 4.77
CA LEU A 183 1.29 28.19 4.17
C LEU A 183 0.66 29.26 5.06
N SER A 184 -0.53 29.01 5.64
CA SER A 184 -1.16 29.94 6.57
C SER A 184 -0.29 30.21 7.79
N GLN A 185 0.30 29.16 8.38
CA GLN A 185 1.23 29.30 9.51
C GLN A 185 2.50 30.08 9.12
N GLN A 186 3.05 29.81 7.93
CA GLN A 186 4.23 30.53 7.43
C GLN A 186 3.93 32.02 7.18
N ILE A 187 2.76 32.35 6.63
CA ILE A 187 2.31 33.74 6.45
C ILE A 187 2.19 34.44 7.81
N GLN A 188 1.58 33.78 8.80
CA GLN A 188 1.47 34.35 10.15
C GLN A 188 2.84 34.57 10.80
N GLN A 189 3.77 33.63 10.65
CA GLN A 189 5.13 33.77 11.16
C GLN A 189 5.93 34.87 10.45
N ALA A 190 5.79 35.02 9.13
CA ALA A 190 6.43 36.09 8.37
C ALA A 190 5.96 37.47 8.83
N ARG A 191 4.64 37.64 9.02
CA ARG A 191 4.04 38.87 9.58
C ARG A 191 4.51 39.17 10.99
N GLN A 192 4.61 38.15 11.85
CA GLN A 192 5.16 38.32 13.21
C GLN A 192 6.63 38.75 13.23
N ARG A 193 7.39 38.42 12.18
CA ARG A 193 8.79 38.82 12.00
C ARG A 193 8.95 40.16 11.27
N GLY A 194 7.86 40.79 10.85
CA GLY A 194 7.87 42.04 10.07
C GLY A 194 8.33 41.87 8.62
N ASP A 195 8.35 40.65 8.09
CA ASP A 195 8.69 40.36 6.69
C ASP A 195 7.41 40.33 5.84
N ASP A 196 6.85 41.51 5.62
CA ASP A 196 5.58 41.68 4.91
C ASP A 196 5.69 41.33 3.42
N ALA A 197 6.86 41.52 2.81
CA ALA A 197 7.11 41.16 1.42
C ALA A 197 7.05 39.63 1.21
N ALA A 198 7.68 38.85 2.11
CA ALA A 198 7.58 37.40 2.07
C ALA A 198 6.15 36.90 2.39
N ALA A 199 5.45 37.57 3.31
CA ALA A 199 4.06 37.23 3.64
C ALA A 199 3.11 37.42 2.43
N ASP A 200 3.29 38.48 1.65
CA ASP A 200 2.47 38.76 0.47
C ASP A 200 2.75 37.79 -0.69
N GLU A 201 4.00 37.38 -0.89
CA GLU A 201 4.34 36.35 -1.88
C GLU A 201 3.72 34.99 -1.50
N MET A 202 3.79 34.61 -0.22
CA MET A 202 3.15 33.39 0.28
C MET A 202 1.62 33.47 0.22
N MET A 203 1.03 34.66 0.43
CA MET A 203 -0.41 34.88 0.31
C MET A 203 -0.90 34.69 -1.14
N LYS A 204 -0.13 35.13 -2.14
CA LYS A 204 -0.44 34.85 -3.56
C LYS A 204 -0.45 33.34 -3.84
N LYS A 205 0.52 32.59 -3.29
CA LYS A 205 0.57 31.12 -3.40
C LYS A 205 -0.62 30.45 -2.70
N TYR A 206 -1.01 30.96 -1.53
CA TYR A 206 -2.17 30.47 -0.78
C TYR A 206 -3.48 30.65 -1.58
N VAL A 207 -3.71 31.84 -2.14
CA VAL A 207 -4.92 32.14 -2.93
C VAL A 207 -4.98 31.29 -4.21
N ALA A 208 -3.86 31.11 -4.91
CA ALA A 208 -3.79 30.26 -6.10
C ALA A 208 -4.14 28.80 -5.77
N LEU A 209 -3.56 28.25 -4.70
CA LEU A 209 -3.84 26.88 -4.24
C LEU A 209 -5.29 26.71 -3.75
N PHE A 210 -5.86 27.74 -3.13
CA PHE A 210 -7.24 27.73 -2.64
C PHE A 210 -8.28 27.85 -3.76
N ARG A 211 -8.03 28.65 -4.80
CA ARG A 211 -8.92 28.77 -5.96
C ARG A 211 -8.97 27.48 -6.78
N GLY A 212 -7.82 26.85 -7.05
CA GLY A 212 -7.78 25.55 -7.73
C GLY A 212 -8.51 24.43 -6.96
N ALA A 213 -8.64 24.54 -5.63
CA ALA A 213 -9.43 23.62 -4.82
C ALA A 213 -10.96 23.84 -4.91
N ARG A 214 -11.42 25.03 -5.31
CA ARG A 214 -12.84 25.32 -5.56
C ARG A 214 -13.28 24.76 -6.92
N ASP A 215 -12.45 24.90 -7.95
CA ASP A 215 -12.78 24.45 -9.30
C ASP A 215 -12.92 22.91 -9.39
N GLU A 216 -12.08 22.16 -8.66
CA GLU A 216 -12.23 20.69 -8.55
C GLU A 216 -13.46 20.24 -7.74
N LYS A 217 -13.98 21.09 -6.85
CA LYS A 217 -15.23 20.82 -6.12
C LYS A 217 -16.46 21.18 -6.95
N GLY A 218 -16.36 22.14 -7.87
CA GLY A 218 -17.44 22.58 -8.76
C GLY A 218 -17.73 21.62 -9.91
N SER A 219 -16.75 20.84 -10.36
CA SER A 219 -16.91 19.87 -11.47
C SER A 219 -17.66 18.58 -11.10
N ARG A 220 -18.33 18.51 -9.93
CA ARG A 220 -18.98 17.29 -9.40
C ARG A 220 -20.50 17.45 -9.22
N GLY A 221 -21.11 18.41 -9.90
CA GLY A 221 -22.53 18.73 -9.75
C GLY A 221 -23.22 19.21 -11.02
N ASP A 222 -22.70 18.90 -12.21
CA ASP A 222 -23.34 19.25 -13.49
C ASP A 222 -23.46 18.02 -14.38
N ASP A 223 -24.12 16.97 -13.85
CA ASP A 223 -24.63 15.87 -14.65
C ASP A 223 -26.13 16.08 -14.80
N GLY A 224 -26.47 16.64 -15.97
CA GLY A 224 -27.73 16.57 -16.72
C GLY A 224 -29.03 16.24 -15.98
N ASP A 225 -29.91 17.23 -15.97
CA ASP A 225 -31.35 16.97 -16.16
C ASP A 225 -31.77 17.59 -17.50
N GLU A 226 -31.26 17.01 -18.59
CA GLU A 226 -31.96 16.99 -19.87
C GLU A 226 -32.94 15.82 -19.82
N SER A 227 -34.19 16.09 -19.47
CA SER A 227 -35.28 15.20 -19.82
C SER A 227 -36.52 15.98 -20.28
N SER A 228 -36.59 16.09 -21.62
CA SER A 228 -37.77 15.84 -22.47
C SER A 228 -39.08 16.56 -22.11
N ARG A 229 -39.53 17.54 -22.91
CA ARG A 229 -40.27 17.29 -24.17
C ARG A 229 -41.41 16.28 -23.98
N PHE A 230 -42.60 16.78 -23.67
CA PHE A 230 -43.90 16.23 -24.06
C PHE A 230 -44.63 17.41 -24.71
N GLU A 231 -44.53 17.53 -26.04
CA GLU A 231 -45.55 17.08 -26.99
C GLU A 231 -46.88 17.80 -26.79
N ASP A 232 -46.94 18.91 -27.51
CA ASP A 232 -48.12 19.61 -27.98
C ASP A 232 -48.97 18.64 -28.82
N HIS A 233 -50.14 18.24 -28.31
CA HIS A 233 -51.20 17.64 -29.10
C HIS A 233 -52.54 18.25 -28.68
N GLY A 234 -53.16 18.94 -29.63
CA GLY A 234 -54.24 19.89 -29.40
C GLY A 234 -55.61 19.29 -29.10
N ALA A 235 -56.52 20.19 -28.71
CA ALA A 235 -57.80 20.46 -29.37
C ALA A 235 -58.31 21.84 -28.93
#